data_AF-A0A976QFI7-F1
#
_entry.id   AF-A0A976QFI7-F1
#
_cell.length_a   1.000
_cell.length_b   1.000
_cell.length_c   1.000
_cell.angle_alpha   90.00
_cell.angle_beta   90.00
_cell.angle_gamma   90.00
#
_symmetry.space_group_name_H-M   'P 1'
#
loop_
_entity.id
_entity.type
_entity.pdbx_description
1 polymer ?
#
loop_
_entity_poly.entity_id
_entity_poly.type
_entity_poly.pdbx_seq_one_letter_code
_entity_poly.pdbx_strand_id
1 'polypeptide(L)'
;MNSNSFSQGGQPSQAGESPASQNRPQQPHADVGFRESLSTWLLIGATGFGGPAGQIAILHREIVERKKWISEEEFLAALRLCMLLPGPEAQQLATYAGWRVGGLRGGLLAGTLFIIPGAILVTALAWLHVVGESWPIISAGFHGLQSAVVALV
;
A
#
# COMPACT_ATOMS: atom_id res chain seq x y z
N MET A 1 67.41 -30.55 40.41
CA MET A 1 67.90 -29.63 39.36
C MET A 1 67.28 -30.00 38.02
N ASN A 2 67.02 -28.97 37.21
CA ASN A 2 66.54 -28.92 35.82
C ASN A 2 65.03 -29.05 35.58
N SER A 3 64.26 -27.97 35.33
CA SER A 3 64.27 -26.96 34.23
C SER A 3 63.73 -27.52 32.92
N ASN A 4 62.48 -27.19 32.57
CA ASN A 4 62.14 -26.61 31.27
C ASN A 4 60.67 -26.14 31.24
N SER A 5 60.54 -24.81 31.29
CA SER A 5 59.44 -24.00 30.76
C SER A 5 59.02 -24.39 29.35
N PHE A 6 57.71 -24.44 29.06
CA PHE A 6 57.07 -23.77 27.91
C PHE A 6 55.55 -24.01 27.86
N SER A 7 54.84 -22.95 27.46
CA SER A 7 53.55 -22.93 26.74
C SER A 7 52.23 -22.98 27.52
N GLN A 8 51.70 -21.76 27.68
CA GLN A 8 50.29 -21.43 27.66
C GLN A 8 49.46 -22.17 26.60
N GLY A 9 48.16 -22.27 26.88
CA GLY A 9 47.14 -21.90 25.90
C GLY A 9 46.57 -23.03 25.07
N GLY A 10 45.63 -23.77 25.65
CA GLY A 10 44.72 -24.65 24.91
C GLY A 10 43.27 -24.28 25.22
N GLN A 11 42.82 -23.10 24.78
CA GLN A 11 41.39 -22.81 24.69
C GLN A 11 40.76 -23.81 23.71
N PRO A 12 39.68 -24.53 24.07
CA PRO A 12 38.95 -25.33 23.11
C PRO A 12 38.30 -24.40 22.08
N SER A 13 38.65 -24.66 20.81
CA SER A 13 38.03 -24.22 19.56
C SER A 13 36.73 -23.46 19.72
N GLN A 14 36.76 -22.17 19.41
CA GLN A 14 35.60 -21.43 18.94
C GLN A 14 35.07 -22.14 17.69
N ALA A 15 34.06 -22.98 17.88
CA ALA A 15 33.24 -23.49 16.79
C ALA A 15 32.62 -22.27 16.10
N GLY A 16 32.89 -22.12 14.81
CA GLY A 16 32.51 -20.96 14.03
C GLY A 16 31.04 -20.60 14.20
N GLU A 17 30.81 -19.43 14.77
CA GLU A 17 29.59 -18.68 14.53
C GLU A 17 29.53 -18.42 13.03
N SER A 18 28.67 -19.19 12.35
CA SER A 18 28.40 -19.03 10.94
C SER A 18 27.90 -17.59 10.68
N PRO A 19 28.59 -16.77 9.84
CA PRO A 19 28.17 -15.39 9.56
C PRO A 19 26.85 -15.27 8.76
N ALA A 20 26.09 -16.36 8.63
CA ALA A 20 24.93 -16.46 7.75
C ALA A 20 23.59 -15.98 8.34
N SER A 21 23.53 -15.42 9.56
CA SER A 21 22.27 -14.96 10.17
C SER A 21 22.01 -13.44 10.12
N GLN A 22 22.89 -12.65 9.50
CA GLN A 22 22.77 -11.17 9.54
C GLN A 22 21.90 -10.52 8.45
N ASN A 23 21.23 -11.30 7.59
CA ASN A 23 20.42 -10.72 6.50
C ASN A 23 19.03 -11.36 6.38
N ARG A 24 18.35 -11.57 7.50
CA ARG A 24 16.91 -11.84 7.46
C ARG A 24 16.22 -10.51 7.17
N PRO A 25 15.46 -10.35 6.06
CA PRO A 25 14.73 -9.13 5.82
C PRO A 25 13.90 -8.84 7.07
N GLN A 26 14.23 -7.76 7.77
CA GLN A 26 13.46 -7.29 8.91
C GLN A 26 12.04 -7.11 8.38
N GLN A 27 11.12 -7.94 8.83
CA GLN A 27 9.71 -7.76 8.56
C GLN A 27 9.21 -6.79 9.62
N PRO A 28 8.95 -5.50 9.30
CA PRO A 28 8.30 -4.62 10.24
C PRO A 28 6.85 -5.10 10.29
N HIS A 29 6.54 -5.99 11.23
CA HIS A 29 5.17 -6.13 11.70
C HIS A 29 4.93 -4.91 12.57
N ALA A 30 4.60 -3.79 11.94
CA ALA A 30 3.94 -2.71 12.66
C ALA A 30 2.62 -3.32 13.16
N ASP A 31 2.43 -3.40 14.48
CA ASP A 31 1.15 -3.75 15.08
C ASP A 31 0.17 -2.59 14.81
N VAL A 32 -0.30 -2.52 13.56
CA VAL A 32 -1.24 -1.49 13.13
C VAL A 32 -2.62 -1.91 13.57
N GLY A 33 -3.30 -1.03 14.31
CA GLY A 33 -4.67 -1.28 14.73
C GLY A 33 -5.57 -1.49 13.52
N PHE A 34 -6.39 -2.54 13.52
CA PHE A 34 -7.30 -2.87 12.41
C PHE A 34 -8.16 -1.68 11.95
N ARG A 35 -8.65 -0.88 12.90
CA ARG A 35 -9.44 0.33 12.62
C ARG A 35 -8.63 1.40 11.89
N GLU A 36 -7.35 1.54 12.23
CA GLU A 36 -6.45 2.51 11.63
C GLU A 36 -6.07 2.10 10.21
N SER A 37 -5.81 0.81 9.98
CA SER A 37 -5.65 0.28 8.62
C SER A 37 -6.91 0.52 7.80
N LEU A 38 -8.08 0.15 8.32
CA LEU A 38 -9.36 0.29 7.63
C LEU A 38 -9.64 1.74 7.22
N SER A 39 -9.51 2.70 8.14
CA SER A 39 -9.76 4.11 7.84
C SER A 39 -8.75 4.68 6.83
N THR A 40 -7.50 4.25 6.91
CA THR A 40 -6.44 4.71 5.99
C THR A 40 -6.70 4.21 4.57
N TRP A 41 -6.97 2.91 4.40
CA TRP A 41 -7.26 2.33 3.07
C TRP A 41 -8.55 2.88 2.47
N LEU A 42 -9.58 3.07 3.30
CA LEU A 42 -10.84 3.65 2.85
C LEU A 42 -10.68 5.11 2.43
N LEU A 43 -9.89 5.89 3.18
CA LEU A 43 -9.56 7.26 2.82
C LEU A 43 -8.82 7.29 1.48
N ILE A 44 -7.75 6.50 1.33
CA ILE A 44 -6.95 6.41 0.10
C ILE A 44 -7.84 6.06 -1.10
N GLY A 45 -8.71 5.05 -0.97
CA GLY A 45 -9.64 4.64 -2.04
C GLY A 45 -10.69 5.71 -2.35
N ALA A 46 -11.23 6.37 -1.32
CA ALA A 46 -12.20 7.45 -1.50
C ALA A 46 -11.57 8.71 -2.12
N THR A 47 -10.29 8.97 -1.86
CA THR A 47 -9.53 10.08 -2.44
C THR A 47 -8.86 9.71 -3.76
N GLY A 48 -9.45 8.81 -4.54
CA GLY A 48 -8.93 8.36 -5.83
C GLY A 48 -8.85 9.42 -6.94
N PHE A 49 -8.91 10.70 -6.62
CA PHE A 49 -8.89 11.83 -7.55
C PHE A 49 -7.46 12.29 -7.84
N GLY A 50 -7.22 12.90 -9.01
CA GLY A 50 -5.90 13.42 -9.40
C GLY A 50 -5.07 12.51 -10.31
N GLY A 51 -5.69 11.47 -10.88
CA GLY A 51 -5.04 10.53 -11.80
C GLY A 51 -4.01 9.61 -11.12
N PRO A 52 -3.26 8.82 -11.89
CA PRO A 52 -2.28 7.86 -11.35
C PRO A 52 -1.22 8.52 -10.46
N ALA A 53 -0.66 9.65 -10.90
CA ALA A 53 0.36 10.39 -10.15
C ALA A 53 -0.19 10.94 -8.82
N GLY A 54 -1.42 11.47 -8.82
CA GLY A 54 -2.08 11.96 -7.61
C GLY A 54 -2.33 10.85 -6.59
N GLN A 55 -2.81 9.69 -7.05
CA GLN A 55 -3.00 8.54 -6.17
C GLN A 55 -1.70 8.01 -5.58
N ILE A 56 -0.62 7.94 -6.37
CA ILE A 56 0.71 7.53 -5.88
C ILE A 56 1.24 8.52 -4.84
N ALA A 57 1.06 9.83 -5.07
CA ALA A 57 1.48 10.86 -4.12
C ALA A 57 0.73 10.78 -2.78
N ILE A 58 -0.59 10.52 -2.82
CA ILE A 58 -1.38 10.27 -1.61
C ILE A 58 -0.86 9.02 -0.91
N LEU A 59 -0.64 7.93 -1.65
CA LEU A 59 -0.14 6.68 -1.09
C LEU A 59 1.22 6.87 -0.39
N HIS A 60 2.13 7.63 -1.00
CA HIS A 60 3.43 7.97 -0.42
C HIS A 60 3.27 8.77 0.87
N ARG A 61 2.53 9.90 0.81
CA ARG A 61 2.31 10.77 1.96
C ARG A 61 1.67 10.02 3.13
N GLU A 62 0.74 9.12 2.83
CA GLU A 62 0.02 8.36 3.84
C GLU A 62 0.87 7.29 4.51
N ILE A 63 1.46 6.42 3.70
CA ILE A 63 2.08 5.19 4.17
C ILE A 63 3.54 5.41 4.56
N VAL A 64 4.25 6.29 3.85
CA VAL A 64 5.67 6.58 4.05
C VAL A 64 5.86 7.77 5.00
N GLU A 65 5.29 8.92 4.70
CA GLU A 65 5.56 10.14 5.48
C GLU A 65 4.82 10.15 6.81
N ARG A 66 3.49 9.98 6.79
CA ARG A 66 2.67 10.14 8.00
C ARG A 66 2.69 8.92 8.90
N LYS A 67 2.41 7.74 8.34
CA LYS A 67 2.29 6.49 9.12
C LYS A 67 3.63 5.77 9.30
N LYS A 68 4.61 6.01 8.41
CA LYS A 68 5.93 5.36 8.41
C LYS A 68 5.84 3.84 8.47
N TRP A 69 4.85 3.27 7.81
CA TRP A 69 4.62 1.83 7.74
C TRP A 69 5.60 1.13 6.80
N ILE A 70 6.08 1.87 5.79
CA ILE A 70 7.01 1.39 4.76
C ILE A 70 8.08 2.46 4.60
N SER A 71 9.34 2.06 4.40
CA SER A 71 10.43 3.00 4.14
C SER A 71 10.32 3.60 2.74
N GLU A 72 11.00 4.73 2.52
CA GLU A 72 11.03 5.37 1.21
C GLU A 72 11.70 4.48 0.16
N GLU A 73 12.76 3.74 0.52
CA GLU A 73 13.40 2.80 -0.42
C GLU A 73 12.46 1.65 -0.81
N GLU A 74 11.72 1.11 0.16
CA GLU A 74 10.79 0.00 -0.09
C GLU A 74 9.60 0.45 -0.95
N PHE A 75 9.06 1.65 -0.71
CA PHE A 75 8.02 2.23 -1.53
C PHE A 75 8.50 2.47 -2.97
N LEU A 76 9.68 3.06 -3.15
CA LEU A 76 10.25 3.33 -4.47
C LEU A 76 10.61 2.05 -5.22
N ALA A 77 11.03 0.99 -4.52
CA ALA A 77 11.26 -0.33 -5.12
C ALA A 77 9.94 -0.94 -5.63
N ALA A 78 8.89 -0.91 -4.81
CA ALA A 78 7.56 -1.39 -5.20
C ALA A 78 6.95 -0.54 -6.33
N LEU A 79 7.15 0.77 -6.31
CA LEU A 79 6.69 1.68 -7.37
C LEU A 79 7.32 1.30 -8.72
N ARG A 80 8.64 1.10 -8.77
CA ARG A 80 9.34 0.65 -9.99
C ARG A 80 8.83 -0.69 -10.49
N LEU A 81 8.51 -1.61 -9.58
CA LEU A 81 7.90 -2.88 -9.93
C LEU A 81 6.50 -2.70 -10.55
N CYS A 82 5.68 -1.80 -10.00
CA CYS A 82 4.36 -1.49 -10.54
C CYS A 82 4.42 -0.80 -11.91
N MET A 83 5.45 0.04 -12.16
CA MET A 83 5.67 0.63 -13.50
C MET A 83 6.07 -0.42 -14.56
N LEU A 84 6.67 -1.54 -14.12
CA LEU A 84 7.06 -2.64 -15.00
C LEU A 84 5.88 -3.57 -15.29
N LEU A 85 4.99 -3.76 -14.32
CA LEU A 85 3.81 -4.61 -14.43
C LEU A 85 2.70 -3.85 -15.17
N PRO A 86 2.21 -4.32 -16.33
CA PRO A 86 1.06 -3.69 -16.96
C PRO A 86 -0.17 -3.84 -16.04
N GLY A 87 -0.65 -2.72 -15.49
CA GLY A 87 -1.79 -2.72 -14.57
C GLY A 87 -2.03 -1.37 -13.89
N PRO A 88 -3.08 -1.28 -13.06
CA PRO A 88 -3.36 -0.07 -12.27
C PRO A 88 -2.29 0.11 -11.17
N GLU A 89 -1.26 0.89 -11.49
CA GLU A 89 -0.05 1.11 -10.67
C GLU A 89 -0.36 1.44 -9.21
N ALA A 90 -1.26 2.39 -8.97
CA ALA A 90 -1.64 2.82 -7.62
C ALA A 90 -2.33 1.71 -6.81
N GLN A 91 -3.17 0.89 -7.47
CA GLN A 91 -3.87 -0.22 -6.81
C GLN A 91 -2.91 -1.37 -6.49
N GLN A 92 -1.98 -1.68 -7.39
CA GLN A 92 -0.93 -2.67 -7.15
C GLN A 92 -0.04 -2.26 -5.98
N LEU A 93 0.36 -0.99 -5.95
CA LEU A 93 1.18 -0.42 -4.87
C LEU A 93 0.42 -0.39 -3.54
N ALA A 94 -0.86 -0.02 -3.54
CA ALA A 94 -1.71 -0.05 -2.35
C ALA A 94 -1.90 -1.48 -1.81
N THR A 95 -2.08 -2.46 -2.70
CA THR A 95 -2.22 -3.87 -2.33
C THR A 95 -0.91 -4.43 -1.77
N TYR A 96 0.23 -4.10 -2.39
CA TYR A 96 1.56 -4.45 -1.88
C TYR A 96 1.80 -3.83 -0.50
N ALA A 97 1.49 -2.55 -0.34
CA ALA A 97 1.66 -1.86 0.91
C ALA A 97 0.75 -2.43 2.02
N GLY A 98 -0.50 -2.75 1.69
CA GLY A 98 -1.41 -3.46 2.59
C GLY A 98 -0.90 -4.83 3.00
N TRP A 99 -0.32 -5.57 2.05
CA TRP A 99 0.30 -6.85 2.32
C TRP A 99 1.51 -6.72 3.24
N ARG A 100 2.32 -5.67 3.07
CA ARG A 100 3.48 -5.41 3.89
C ARG A 100 3.12 -5.10 5.35
N VAL A 101 2.02 -4.38 5.56
CA VAL A 101 1.55 -3.94 6.87
C VAL A 101 0.79 -5.02 7.64
N GLY A 102 -0.08 -5.76 6.97
CA GLY A 102 -1.00 -6.71 7.63
C GLY A 102 -0.98 -8.12 7.05
N GLY A 103 0.08 -8.48 6.33
CA GLY A 103 0.17 -9.75 5.62
C GLY A 103 -0.96 -9.93 4.60
N LEU A 104 -1.34 -11.18 4.33
CA LEU A 104 -2.39 -11.50 3.35
C LEU A 104 -3.72 -10.77 3.63
N ARG A 105 -4.09 -10.62 4.91
CA ARG A 105 -5.32 -9.93 5.31
C ARG A 105 -5.25 -8.44 5.00
N GLY A 106 -4.12 -7.79 5.32
CA GLY A 106 -3.91 -6.38 5.01
C GLY A 106 -3.92 -6.08 3.52
N GLY A 107 -3.33 -6.97 2.70
CA GLY A 107 -3.33 -6.83 1.24
C GLY A 107 -4.74 -6.93 0.63
N LEU A 108 -5.52 -7.94 1.01
CA LEU A 108 -6.92 -8.05 0.59
C LEU A 108 -7.75 -6.85 1.05
N LEU A 109 -7.57 -6.42 2.29
CA LEU A 109 -8.30 -5.28 2.85
C LEU A 109 -7.99 -4.02 2.05
N ALA A 110 -6.70 -3.73 1.82
CA ALA A 110 -6.24 -2.55 1.09
C ALA A 110 -6.78 -2.52 -0.34
N GLY A 111 -6.63 -3.62 -1.10
CA GLY A 111 -7.12 -3.70 -2.48
C GLY A 111 -8.64 -3.59 -2.58
N THR A 112 -9.37 -4.22 -1.65
CA THR A 112 -10.84 -4.19 -1.65
C THR A 112 -11.38 -2.81 -1.26
N LEU A 113 -10.83 -2.20 -0.20
CA LEU A 113 -11.23 -0.86 0.24
C LEU A 113 -10.83 0.24 -0.74
N PHE A 114 -9.87 -0.02 -1.62
CA PHE A 114 -9.52 0.90 -2.69
C PHE A 114 -10.65 1.04 -3.73
N ILE A 115 -11.31 -0.07 -4.07
CA ILE A 115 -12.32 -0.14 -5.14
C ILE A 115 -13.73 0.17 -4.63
N ILE A 116 -14.08 -0.34 -3.43
CA ILE A 116 -15.41 -0.21 -2.83
C ILE A 116 -16.00 1.21 -2.87
N PRO A 117 -15.30 2.28 -2.44
CA PRO A 117 -15.90 3.62 -2.38
C PRO A 117 -16.31 4.12 -3.77
N GLY A 118 -15.47 3.88 -4.79
CA GLY A 118 -15.80 4.19 -6.18
C GLY A 118 -16.99 3.37 -6.70
N ALA A 119 -17.01 2.06 -6.42
CA ALA A 119 -18.09 1.18 -6.82
C ALA A 119 -19.44 1.59 -6.19
N ILE A 120 -19.44 1.95 -4.90
CA ILE A 120 -20.63 2.45 -4.20
C ILE A 120 -21.11 3.75 -4.84
N LEU A 121 -20.20 4.70 -5.11
CA LEU A 121 -20.56 5.98 -5.70
C LEU A 121 -21.19 5.81 -7.09
N VAL A 122 -20.56 5.03 -7.97
CA VAL A 122 -21.08 4.77 -9.33
C VAL A 122 -22.41 4.03 -9.26
N THR A 123 -22.55 3.04 -8.38
CA THR A 123 -23.80 2.30 -8.20
C THR A 123 -24.91 3.21 -7.69
N ALA A 124 -24.61 4.09 -6.72
CA ALA A 124 -25.56 5.05 -6.18
C ALA A 124 -26.01 6.07 -7.25
N LEU A 125 -25.08 6.57 -8.08
CA LEU A 125 -25.41 7.45 -9.19
C LEU A 125 -26.24 6.74 -10.27
N ALA A 126 -25.89 5.51 -10.62
CA ALA A 126 -26.67 4.71 -11.58
C ALA A 126 -28.09 4.45 -11.05
N TRP A 127 -28.22 4.10 -9.78
CA TRP A 127 -29.53 3.90 -9.14
C TRP A 127 -30.35 5.19 -9.10
N LEU A 128 -29.71 6.32 -8.75
CA LEU A 128 -30.34 7.64 -8.76
C LEU A 128 -30.80 8.05 -10.16
N HIS A 129 -30.04 7.71 -11.20
CA HIS A 129 -30.43 7.97 -12.58
C HIS A 129 -31.72 7.21 -12.95
N VAL A 130 -31.80 5.92 -12.60
CA VAL A 130 -32.97 5.08 -12.91
C VAL A 130 -34.21 5.52 -12.13
N VAL A 131 -34.08 5.86 -10.84
CA VAL A 131 -35.22 6.30 -10.02
C VAL A 131 -35.61 7.75 -10.32
N GLY A 132 -34.64 8.58 -10.66
CA GLY A 132 -34.77 10.02 -10.88
C GLY A 132 -35.12 10.42 -12.32
N GLU A 133 -35.35 9.46 -13.22
CA GLU A 133 -35.65 9.73 -14.64
C GLU A 133 -36.89 10.62 -14.84
N SER A 134 -37.82 10.58 -13.89
CA SER A 134 -39.02 11.42 -13.88
C SER A 134 -38.78 12.88 -13.41
N TRP A 135 -37.58 13.20 -12.91
CA TRP A 135 -37.25 14.51 -12.36
C TRP A 135 -36.38 15.31 -13.34
N PRO A 136 -36.88 16.42 -13.94
CA PRO A 136 -36.17 17.19 -14.96
C PRO A 136 -34.79 17.69 -14.52
N ILE A 137 -34.64 17.96 -13.22
CA ILE A 137 -33.39 18.46 -12.62
C ILE A 137 -32.30 17.39 -12.58
N ILE A 138 -32.67 16.12 -12.42
CA ILE A 138 -31.71 15.00 -12.40
C ILE A 138 -31.23 14.75 -13.83
N SER A 139 -32.16 14.69 -14.80
CA SER A 139 -31.82 14.53 -16.23
C SER A 139 -30.89 15.64 -16.74
N ALA A 140 -31.18 16.91 -16.42
CA ALA A 140 -30.32 18.04 -16.79
C ALA A 140 -28.93 17.97 -16.13
N GLY A 141 -28.86 17.52 -14.87
CA GLY A 141 -27.60 17.33 -14.16
C GLY A 141 -26.70 16.26 -14.81
N PHE A 142 -27.27 15.12 -15.20
CA PHE A 142 -26.52 14.07 -15.90
C PHE A 142 -26.07 14.50 -17.30
N HIS A 143 -26.89 15.23 -18.05
CA HIS A 143 -26.51 15.76 -19.37
C HIS A 143 -25.36 16.77 -19.28
N GLY A 144 -25.39 17.62 -18.25
CA GLY A 144 -24.29 18.54 -17.93
C GLY A 144 -23.02 17.79 -17.56
N LEU A 145 -23.13 16.74 -16.73
CA LEU A 145 -22.00 15.89 -16.37
C LEU A 145 -21.38 15.21 -17.60
N GLN A 146 -22.19 14.64 -18.49
CA GLN A 146 -21.70 14.04 -19.74
C GLN A 146 -20.92 15.05 -20.59
N SER A 147 -21.45 16.26 -20.73
CA SER A 147 -20.78 17.34 -21.48
C SER A 147 -19.46 17.77 -20.84
N ALA A 148 -19.42 17.86 -19.51
CA ALA A 148 -18.20 18.18 -18.77
C ALA A 148 -17.13 17.09 -18.90
N VAL A 149 -17.53 15.81 -18.89
CA VAL A 149 -16.61 14.68 -19.10
C VAL A 149 -16.01 14.72 -20.51
N VAL A 150 -16.82 14.99 -21.54
CA VAL A 150 -16.35 15.14 -22.92
C VAL A 150 -15.42 16.34 -23.09
N ALA A 151 -15.65 17.43 -22.35
CA ALA A 151 -14.76 18.60 -22.40
C ALA A 151 -13.42 18.39 -21.66
N LEU A 152 -13.39 17.45 -20.70
CA LEU A 152 -12.21 17.15 -19.90
C LEU A 152 -11.24 16.16 -20.59
N VAL A 153 -11.79 15.22 -21.38
CA VAL A 153 -11.04 14.21 -22.16
C VAL A 153 -10.66 14.74 -23.53
#